data_AF-A0A949UMI8-F1
#
_entry.id   AF-A0A949UMI8-F1
#
_cell.length_a   1.000
_cell.length_b   1.000
_cell.length_c   1.000
_cell.angle_alpha   90.00
_cell.angle_beta   90.00
_cell.angle_gamma   90.00
#
_symmetry.space_group_name_H-M   'P 1'
#
loop_
_entity.id
_entity.type
_entity.pdbx_description
1 polymer ?
#
loop_
_entity_poly.entity_id
_entity_poly.type
_entity_poly.pdbx_seq_one_letter_code
_entity_poly.pdbx_strand_id
1 'polypeptide(L)'
;VMFAQSVPALILGNSDGADEHMARHIGAFGVALAIGFAFSAWKPHRAFGLLPFTAALVGTTLVSLGADVFGSGRNPLAESVHMTELIGLTLLWMISGSPGWRGWRKTSQPRLARLDPIQ
;
A
#
# COMPACT_ATOMS: atom_id res chain seq x y z
N VAL A 1 -4.65 -10.58 -10.41
CA VAL A 1 -5.13 -11.28 -9.19
C VAL A 1 -5.98 -10.36 -8.34
N MET A 2 -5.42 -9.32 -7.71
CA MET A 2 -6.18 -8.38 -6.84
C MET A 2 -7.47 -7.85 -7.47
N PHE A 3 -7.39 -7.32 -8.69
CA PHE A 3 -8.56 -6.81 -9.41
C PHE A 3 -9.68 -7.86 -9.53
N ALA A 4 -9.33 -9.08 -9.93
CA ALA A 4 -10.29 -10.17 -10.08
C ALA A 4 -10.91 -10.60 -8.74
N GLN A 5 -10.16 -10.51 -7.63
CA GLN A 5 -10.66 -10.80 -6.29
C GLN A 5 -11.64 -9.74 -5.78
N SER A 6 -11.40 -8.46 -6.10
CA SER A 6 -12.19 -7.34 -5.57
C SER A 6 -13.46 -7.03 -6.38
N VAL A 7 -13.50 -7.40 -7.67
CA VAL A 7 -14.64 -7.13 -8.55
C VAL A 7 -15.96 -7.79 -8.09
N PRO A 8 -15.99 -9.07 -7.66
CA PRO A 8 -17.23 -9.68 -7.17
C PRO A 8 -17.83 -8.93 -5.97
N ALA A 9 -17.01 -8.55 -4.98
CA ALA A 9 -17.48 -7.77 -3.83
C ALA A 9 -18.02 -6.40 -4.27
N LEU A 10 -17.37 -5.76 -5.25
CA LEU A 10 -17.80 -4.47 -5.82
C LEU A 10 -19.15 -4.56 -6.56
N ILE A 11 -19.32 -5.57 -7.42
CA ILE A 11 -20.49 -5.66 -8.31
C ILE A 11 -21.64 -6.38 -7.62
N LEU A 12 -21.36 -7.53 -7.02
CA LEU A 12 -22.36 -8.41 -6.42
C LEU A 12 -22.68 -8.03 -4.97
N GLY A 13 -21.86 -7.20 -4.33
CA GLY A 13 -22.06 -6.81 -2.93
C GLY A 13 -21.93 -7.98 -1.95
N ASN A 14 -21.10 -8.97 -2.28
CA ASN A 14 -20.91 -10.16 -1.44
C ASN A 14 -19.50 -10.20 -0.84
N SER A 15 -19.41 -10.23 0.48
CA SER A 15 -18.17 -10.51 1.24
C SER A 15 -18.52 -11.10 2.61
N ASP A 16 -17.76 -12.10 3.04
CA ASP A 16 -18.06 -12.92 4.23
C ASP A 16 -18.42 -12.10 5.47
N GLY A 17 -19.69 -12.14 5.86
CA GLY A 17 -20.20 -11.52 7.09
C GLY A 17 -20.37 -9.99 7.04
N ALA A 18 -20.05 -9.33 5.92
CA ALA A 18 -20.34 -7.91 5.75
C ALA A 18 -21.70 -7.70 5.09
N ASP A 19 -22.35 -6.57 5.40
CA ASP A 19 -23.53 -6.14 4.65
C ASP A 19 -23.15 -5.73 3.21
N GLU A 20 -24.15 -5.63 2.34
CA GLU A 20 -23.97 -5.35 0.91
C GLU A 20 -23.28 -4.01 0.63
N HIS A 21 -23.57 -2.97 1.42
CA HIS A 21 -22.93 -1.66 1.25
C HIS A 21 -21.45 -1.75 1.62
N MET A 22 -21.13 -2.36 2.75
CA MET A 22 -19.75 -2.58 3.17
C MET A 22 -18.97 -3.45 2.18
N ALA A 23 -19.59 -4.52 1.67
CA ALA A 23 -18.98 -5.39 0.66
C ALA A 23 -18.60 -4.61 -0.61
N ARG A 24 -19.50 -3.76 -1.10
CA ARG A 24 -19.22 -2.87 -2.25
C ARG A 24 -18.12 -1.87 -1.94
N HIS A 25 -18.09 -1.32 -0.72
CA HIS A 25 -17.07 -0.37 -0.29
C HIS A 25 -15.68 -1.01 -0.28
N ILE A 26 -15.55 -2.20 0.32
CA ILE A 26 -14.30 -2.97 0.36
C ILE A 26 -13.88 -3.39 -1.06
N GLY A 27 -14.84 -3.84 -1.88
CA GLY A 27 -14.60 -4.17 -3.29
C GLY A 27 -14.09 -2.97 -4.11
N ALA A 28 -14.72 -1.80 -3.96
CA ALA A 28 -14.31 -0.57 -4.62
C ALA A 28 -12.88 -0.18 -4.23
N PHE A 29 -12.57 -0.29 -2.93
CA PHE A 29 -11.25 0.00 -2.40
C PHE A 29 -10.17 -0.93 -2.98
N GLY A 30 -10.44 -2.24 -3.01
CA GLY A 30 -9.52 -3.22 -3.59
C GLY A 30 -9.30 -3.05 -5.10
N VAL A 31 -10.37 -2.75 -5.86
CA VAL A 31 -10.27 -2.41 -7.29
C VAL A 31 -9.43 -1.16 -7.50
N ALA A 32 -9.64 -0.11 -6.70
CA ALA A 32 -8.86 1.12 -6.78
C ALA A 32 -7.37 0.87 -6.48
N LEU A 33 -7.05 0.06 -5.47
CA LEU A 33 -5.66 -0.28 -5.15
C LEU A 33 -5.00 -1.09 -6.29
N ALA A 34 -5.74 -2.05 -6.88
CA ALA A 34 -5.26 -2.82 -8.03
C ALA A 34 -4.92 -1.92 -9.23
N ILE A 35 -5.77 -0.93 -9.51
CA ILE A 35 -5.52 0.09 -10.55
C ILE A 35 -4.30 0.95 -10.17
N GLY A 36 -4.18 1.36 -8.91
CA GLY A 36 -3.04 2.12 -8.39
C GLY A 36 -1.70 1.39 -8.59
N PHE A 37 -1.67 0.08 -8.31
CA PHE A 37 -0.50 -0.75 -8.56
C PHE A 37 -0.19 -0.90 -10.06
N ALA A 38 -1.20 -1.17 -10.89
CA ALA A 38 -1.01 -1.28 -12.34
C ALA A 38 -0.48 0.04 -12.94
N PHE A 39 -1.02 1.17 -12.49
CA PHE A 39 -0.57 2.49 -12.91
C PHE A 39 0.86 2.79 -12.45
N SER A 40 1.22 2.41 -11.22
CA SER A 40 2.58 2.58 -10.70
C SER A 40 3.59 1.71 -11.45
N ALA A 41 3.20 0.49 -11.84
CA ALA A 41 4.00 -0.37 -12.69
C ALA A 41 4.22 0.23 -14.09
N TRP A 42 3.19 0.88 -14.67
CA TRP A 42 3.32 1.59 -15.95
C TRP A 42 4.16 2.88 -15.83
N LYS A 43 3.97 3.66 -14.76
CA LYS A 43 4.69 4.92 -14.51
C LYS A 43 5.48 4.85 -13.19
N PRO A 44 6.64 4.16 -13.17
CA PRO A 44 7.47 3.96 -11.98
C PRO A 44 7.77 5.24 -11.19
N HIS A 45 7.98 6.36 -11.89
CA HIS A 45 8.25 7.67 -11.29
C HIS A 45 7.14 8.17 -10.33
N ARG A 46 5.92 7.62 -10.43
CA ARG A 46 4.78 7.98 -9.56
C ARG A 46 4.60 7.02 -8.36
N ALA A 47 5.35 5.93 -8.31
CA ALA A 47 5.27 4.92 -7.23
C ALA A 47 5.51 5.52 -5.83
N PHE A 48 6.40 6.52 -5.74
CA PHE A 48 6.70 7.23 -4.50
C PHE A 48 5.46 7.81 -3.80
N GLY A 49 4.50 8.33 -4.57
CA GLY A 49 3.29 8.93 -4.00
C GLY A 49 2.32 7.92 -3.40
N LEU A 50 2.31 6.69 -3.93
CA LEU A 50 1.38 5.64 -3.49
C LEU A 50 1.92 4.82 -2.31
N LEU A 51 3.24 4.84 -2.10
CA LEU A 51 3.93 4.02 -1.11
C LEU A 51 3.49 4.29 0.35
N PRO A 52 3.48 5.53 0.88
CA PRO A 52 3.09 5.75 2.27
C PRO A 52 1.63 5.35 2.54
N PHE A 53 0.74 5.60 1.58
CA PHE A 53 -0.66 5.18 1.65
C PHE A 53 -0.79 3.65 1.71
N THR A 54 -0.15 2.94 0.77
CA THR A 54 -0.20 1.48 0.71
C THR A 54 0.46 0.85 1.95
N ALA A 55 1.56 1.42 2.43
CA ALA A 55 2.25 0.95 3.63
C ALA A 55 1.37 1.09 4.88
N ALA A 56 0.70 2.23 5.04
CA ALA A 56 -0.23 2.45 6.14
C ALA A 56 -1.40 1.47 6.08
N LEU A 57 -2.00 1.32 4.89
CA LEU A 57 -3.09 0.38 4.64
C LEU A 57 -2.70 -1.05 5.05
N VAL A 58 -1.64 -1.59 4.45
CA VAL A 58 -1.14 -2.95 4.73
C VAL A 58 -0.77 -3.11 6.19
N GLY A 59 -0.12 -2.10 6.79
CA GLY A 59 0.21 -2.11 8.22
C GLY A 59 -1.02 -2.24 9.11
N THR A 60 -2.08 -1.47 8.83
CA THR A 60 -3.35 -1.59 9.57
C THR A 60 -4.04 -2.93 9.34
N THR A 61 -4.01 -3.47 8.12
CA THR A 61 -4.53 -4.81 7.82
C THR A 61 -3.81 -5.89 8.62
N LEU A 62 -2.48 -5.81 8.75
CA LEU A 62 -1.70 -6.77 9.55
C LEU A 62 -2.04 -6.70 11.04
N VAL A 63 -2.31 -5.50 11.57
CA VAL A 63 -2.77 -5.34 12.96
C VAL A 63 -4.13 -6.00 13.16
N SER A 64 -5.09 -5.77 12.26
CA SER A 64 -6.41 -6.43 12.29
C SER A 64 -6.29 -7.95 12.18
N LEU A 65 -5.45 -8.44 11.26
CA LEU A 65 -5.19 -9.86 11.10
C LEU A 65 -4.64 -10.50 12.38
N GLY A 66 -3.69 -9.83 13.05
CA GLY A 66 -3.19 -10.27 14.34
C GLY A 66 -4.31 -10.37 15.37
N ALA A 67 -5.14 -9.33 15.48
CA ALA A 67 -6.28 -9.34 16.40
C ALA A 67 -7.25 -10.50 16.13
N ASP A 68 -7.56 -10.77 14.85
CA ASP A 68 -8.49 -11.83 14.46
C ASP A 68 -7.93 -13.23 14.77
N VAL A 69 -6.66 -13.49 14.45
CA VAL A 69 -5.99 -14.78 14.71
C VAL A 69 -5.88 -15.06 16.21
N PHE A 70 -5.49 -14.05 17.01
CA PHE A 70 -5.30 -14.23 18.46
C PHE A 70 -6.61 -14.18 19.25
N GLY A 71 -7.63 -13.45 18.77
CA GLY A 71 -8.88 -13.22 19.50
C GLY A 71 -10.02 -14.15 19.13
N SER A 72 -10.13 -14.54 17.85
CA SER A 72 -11.33 -15.22 17.32
C SER A 72 -11.08 -16.63 16.77
N GLY A 73 -9.83 -17.05 16.64
CA GLY A 73 -9.48 -18.37 16.07
C GLY A 73 -9.85 -18.50 14.58
N ARG A 74 -9.99 -17.37 13.87
CA ARG A 74 -10.32 -17.33 12.45
C ARG A 74 -9.28 -18.10 11.64
N ASN A 75 -9.74 -18.82 10.62
CA ASN A 75 -8.85 -19.65 9.80
C ASN A 75 -7.83 -18.76 9.06
N PRO A 76 -6.51 -18.91 9.31
CA PRO A 76 -5.48 -18.09 8.67
C PRO A 76 -5.43 -18.25 7.14
N LEU A 77 -6.04 -19.29 6.58
CA LEU A 77 -6.17 -19.45 5.14
C LEU A 77 -7.21 -18.51 4.53
N ALA A 78 -8.26 -18.13 5.27
CA ALA A 78 -9.24 -17.13 4.81
C ALA A 78 -8.58 -15.76 4.64
N GLU A 79 -7.57 -15.49 5.45
CA GLU A 79 -6.81 -14.24 5.49
C GLU A 79 -5.73 -14.14 4.40
N SER A 80 -5.53 -15.21 3.63
CA SER A 80 -4.59 -15.23 2.51
C SER A 80 -4.95 -14.24 1.40
N VAL A 81 -6.19 -13.74 1.38
CA VAL A 81 -6.63 -12.68 0.48
C VAL A 81 -5.72 -11.45 0.55
N HIS A 82 -5.18 -11.14 1.73
CA HIS A 82 -4.31 -9.99 1.99
C HIS A 82 -2.87 -10.15 1.48
N MET A 83 -2.49 -11.34 1.01
CA MET A 83 -1.15 -11.59 0.46
C MET A 83 -0.90 -10.75 -0.79
N THR A 84 -1.94 -10.43 -1.56
CA THR A 84 -1.78 -9.67 -2.79
C THR A 84 -1.37 -8.22 -2.49
N GLU A 85 -1.87 -7.64 -1.41
CA GLU A 85 -1.52 -6.31 -0.93
C GLU A 85 -0.08 -6.26 -0.43
N LEU A 86 0.37 -7.29 0.28
CA LEU A 86 1.77 -7.43 0.73
C LEU A 86 2.74 -7.52 -0.46
N ILE A 87 2.40 -8.34 -1.45
CA ILE A 87 3.18 -8.47 -2.69
C ILE A 87 3.19 -7.13 -3.43
N GLY A 88 2.02 -6.49 -3.57
CA GLY A 88 1.88 -5.18 -4.21
C GLY A 88 2.71 -4.10 -3.54
N LEU A 89 2.68 -4.02 -2.20
CA LEU A 89 3.53 -3.11 -1.42
C LEU A 89 5.01 -3.38 -1.63
N THR A 90 5.42 -4.64 -1.63
CA THR A 90 6.82 -5.04 -1.83
C THR A 90 7.32 -4.59 -3.22
N LEU A 91 6.53 -4.86 -4.26
CA LEU A 91 6.84 -4.42 -5.62
C LEU A 91 6.88 -2.90 -5.73
N LEU A 92 5.91 -2.21 -5.12
CA LEU A 92 5.86 -0.75 -5.10
C LEU A 92 7.09 -0.15 -4.42
N TRP A 93 7.54 -0.75 -3.32
CA TRP A 93 8.75 -0.37 -2.61
C TRP A 93 10.00 -0.55 -3.48
N MET A 94 10.14 -1.68 -4.15
CA MET A 94 11.25 -1.93 -5.08
C MET A 94 11.27 -0.93 -6.25
N ILE A 95 10.10 -0.64 -6.84
CA ILE A 95 9.96 0.30 -7.96
C ILE A 95 10.25 1.74 -7.53
N SER A 96 9.89 2.11 -6.29
CA SER A 96 10.18 3.43 -5.73
C SER A 96 11.66 3.63 -5.35
N GLY A 97 12.52 2.61 -5.46
CA GLY A 97 13.96 2.80 -5.29
C GLY A 97 14.43 3.01 -3.84
N SER A 98 13.74 2.44 -2.85
CA SER A 98 14.02 2.59 -1.42
C SER A 98 14.07 4.05 -0.95
N PRO A 99 12.90 4.65 -0.65
CA PRO A 99 12.75 6.03 -0.19
C PRO A 99 13.57 6.42 1.06
N GLY A 100 14.02 5.45 1.85
CA GLY A 100 14.41 5.66 3.26
C GLY A 100 15.90 5.92 3.56
N TRP A 101 16.84 5.69 2.64
CA TRP A 101 18.29 5.79 2.99
C TRP A 101 19.12 6.83 2.24
N ARG A 102 18.67 7.34 1.09
CA ARG A 102 19.45 8.33 0.31
C ARG A 102 18.98 9.78 0.50
N GLY A 103 17.76 10.00 0.96
CA GLY A 103 17.17 11.34 1.12
C GLY A 103 17.70 12.11 2.33
N TRP A 104 17.84 11.45 3.48
CA TRP A 104 18.30 12.09 4.73
C TRP A 104 19.73 12.65 4.67
N ARG A 105 20.61 12.09 3.84
CA ARG A 105 21.99 12.60 3.68
C ARG A 105 22.09 13.84 2.80
N LYS A 106 21.08 14.16 1.98
CA LYS A 106 21.13 15.34 1.08
C LYS A 106 20.64 16.62 1.73
N THR A 107 19.82 16.53 2.79
CA THR A 107 19.29 17.70 3.50
C THR A 107 20.27 18.30 4.52
N SER A 108 21.42 17.66 4.77
CA SER A 108 22.38 18.07 5.80
C SER A 108 23.67 18.70 5.27
N GLN A 109 23.74 19.12 4.01
CA GLN A 109 24.83 20.00 3.59
C GLN A 109 24.41 21.46 3.82
N PRO A 110 24.82 22.11 4.94
CA PRO A 110 24.76 23.56 5.00
C PRO A 110 25.62 24.06 3.84
N ARG A 111 24.97 24.78 2.93
CA ARG A 111 25.63 25.49 1.85
C ARG A 111 26.53 26.53 2.52
N LEU A 112 27.79 26.18 2.76
CA LEU A 112 28.78 27.11 3.26
C LEU A 112 28.80 28.26 2.27
N ALA A 113 28.27 29.40 2.70
CA ALA A 113 28.35 30.64 1.97
C ALA A 113 29.85 30.90 1.77
N ARG A 114 30.29 30.72 0.52
CA ARG A 114 31.57 31.21 0.04
C ARG A 114 31.52 32.72 0.22
N LEU A 115 32.11 33.21 1.31
CA LEU A 115 32.40 34.62 1.49
C LEU A 115 33.58 34.92 0.57
N ASP A 116 33.31 35.60 -0.53
CA ASP A 116 34.39 36.18 -1.35
C ASP A 116 35.06 37.29 -0.52
N PRO A 117 36.39 37.28 -0.38
CA PRO A 117 37.09 38.37 0.30
C PRO A 117 36.97 39.62 -0.57
N ILE A 118 36.31 40.64 -0.03
CA ILE A 118 36.28 41.99 -0.60
C ILE A 118 37.74 42.46 -0.69
N GLN A 119 38.22 42.67 -1.91
CA GLN A 119 39.44 43.41 -2.22
C GLN A 119 39.07 44.88 -2.44
#